data_AF-A0A260S639-F1
#
_entry.id   AF-A0A260S639-F1
#
_cell.length_a   1.000
_cell.length_b   1.000
_cell.length_c   1.000
_cell.angle_alpha   90.00
_cell.angle_beta   90.00
_cell.angle_gamma   90.00
#
_symmetry.space_group_name_H-M   'P 1'
#
loop_
_entity.id
_entity.type
_entity.pdbx_description
1 polymer ?
#
loop_
_entity_poly.entity_id
_entity_poly.type
_entity_poly.pdbx_seq_one_letter_code
_entity_poly.pdbx_strand_id
1 'polypeptide(L)'
;MPAAAWRRPVDGWSLDGIEVALAQQPLRVVVGMLLADSPIPMILGTTEDPAVSDVIAKMIVDIDGGITDELLELIADGIAEAYFARPRWQAAVLWRRAIEAWPDIDGELTGRGVDIMELPPDRATNVVFHLLMARVAEDKNARAALVSELQAAPAAVQTRSMKRAKDAERQQADWDAVAALAAAAQGT
;
A
#
# COMPACT_ATOMS: atom_id res chain seq x y z
N MET A 1 20.71 -15.79 2.22
CA MET A 1 20.75 -14.64 1.29
C MET A 1 19.60 -13.71 1.64
N PRO A 2 19.81 -12.39 1.84
CA PRO A 2 18.74 -11.53 2.32
C PRO A 2 17.76 -11.24 1.18
N ALA A 3 16.48 -11.47 1.41
CA ALA A 3 15.39 -11.23 0.46
C ALA A 3 15.26 -9.77 -0.01
N ALA A 4 16.04 -8.85 0.58
CA ALA A 4 16.13 -7.44 0.20
C ALA A 4 16.78 -7.19 -1.18
N ALA A 5 17.52 -8.16 -1.75
CA ALA A 5 18.23 -7.95 -3.02
C ALA A 5 17.34 -7.94 -4.28
N TRP A 6 16.06 -8.32 -4.17
CA TRP A 6 15.20 -8.56 -5.34
C TRP A 6 14.02 -7.60 -5.49
N ARG A 7 13.71 -6.78 -4.48
CA ARG A 7 12.75 -5.68 -4.64
C ARG A 7 13.54 -4.39 -4.83
N ARG A 8 13.45 -3.83 -6.03
CA ARG A 8 13.87 -2.44 -6.26
C ARG A 8 12.98 -1.57 -5.36
N PRO A 9 13.54 -0.70 -4.51
CA PRO A 9 12.71 0.26 -3.80
C PRO A 9 11.88 1.02 -4.84
N VAL A 10 10.59 1.16 -4.58
CA VAL A 10 9.74 2.00 -5.43
C VAL A 10 10.06 3.41 -5.00
N ASP A 11 10.86 4.09 -5.82
CA ASP A 11 11.37 5.43 -5.53
C ASP A 11 10.41 6.53 -6.02
N GLY A 12 9.35 6.14 -6.73
CA GLY A 12 8.39 7.08 -7.32
C GLY A 12 7.21 6.40 -8.01
N TRP A 13 6.25 7.21 -8.43
CA TRP A 13 5.10 6.85 -9.25
C TRP A 13 4.86 7.93 -10.30
N SER A 14 3.91 7.72 -11.21
CA SER A 14 3.55 8.73 -12.20
C SER A 14 2.05 8.86 -12.36
N LEU A 15 1.61 10.06 -12.71
CA LEU A 15 0.21 10.39 -12.99
C LEU A 15 0.16 11.38 -14.14
N ASP A 16 -0.52 11.03 -15.23
CA ASP A 16 -0.66 11.84 -16.44
C ASP A 16 0.65 12.43 -16.97
N GLY A 17 1.73 11.64 -16.92
CA GLY A 17 3.06 12.04 -17.39
C GLY A 17 3.88 12.87 -16.39
N ILE A 18 3.33 13.17 -15.21
CA ILE A 18 4.06 13.78 -14.09
C ILE A 18 4.74 12.67 -13.30
N GLU A 19 6.06 12.73 -13.19
CA GLU A 19 6.83 11.84 -12.30
C GLU A 19 6.81 12.39 -10.87
N VAL A 20 6.56 11.51 -9.91
CA VAL A 20 6.43 11.85 -8.49
C VAL A 20 7.42 11.01 -7.71
N ALA A 21 8.50 11.64 -7.23
CA ALA A 21 9.45 11.01 -6.33
C ALA A 21 8.84 10.82 -4.94
N LEU A 22 9.07 9.65 -4.34
CA LEU A 22 8.61 9.33 -2.99
C LEU A 22 9.63 9.82 -1.97
N ALA A 23 9.24 10.81 -1.18
CA ALA A 23 9.99 11.25 -0.02
C ALA A 23 10.08 10.10 0.99
N GLN A 24 11.20 9.98 1.72
CA GLN A 24 11.30 9.12 2.89
C GLN A 24 10.68 9.82 4.10
N GLN A 25 9.71 9.18 4.74
CA GLN A 25 8.98 9.76 5.87
C GLN A 25 9.27 9.01 7.19
N PRO A 26 9.33 9.71 8.34
CA PRO A 26 9.45 9.05 9.64
C PRO A 26 8.28 8.08 9.86
N LEU A 27 8.54 6.94 10.52
CA LEU A 27 7.55 5.88 10.70
C LEU A 27 6.21 6.39 11.25
N ARG A 28 6.26 7.24 12.28
CA ARG A 28 5.06 7.85 12.89
C ARG A 28 4.17 8.58 11.88
N VAL A 29 4.78 9.24 10.89
CA VAL A 29 4.06 10.02 9.87
C VAL A 29 3.42 9.06 8.89
N VAL A 30 4.17 8.04 8.42
CA VAL A 30 3.66 7.03 7.48
C VAL A 30 2.52 6.22 8.09
N VAL A 31 2.64 5.83 9.36
CA VAL A 31 1.58 5.13 10.09
C VAL A 31 0.35 6.03 10.26
N GLY A 32 0.54 7.31 10.56
CA GLY A 32 -0.57 8.27 10.61
C GLY A 32 -1.31 8.39 9.27
N MET A 33 -0.56 8.49 8.16
CA MET A 33 -1.12 8.52 6.81
C MET A 33 -1.82 7.21 6.43
N LEU A 34 -1.26 6.06 6.85
CA LEU A 34 -1.82 4.73 6.60
C LEU A 34 -3.19 4.55 7.24
N LEU A 35 -3.38 5.14 8.42
CA LEU A 35 -4.60 5.01 9.21
C LEU A 35 -5.63 6.11 8.93
N ALA A 36 -5.31 7.07 8.06
CA ALA A 36 -6.25 8.09 7.64
C ALA A 36 -7.41 7.48 6.83
N ASP A 37 -8.60 8.06 6.98
CA ASP A 37 -9.81 7.62 6.26
C ASP A 37 -9.80 7.98 4.76
N SER A 38 -8.83 8.79 4.33
CA SER A 38 -8.66 9.24 2.95
C SER A 38 -7.30 8.79 2.41
N PRO A 39 -7.17 8.46 1.11
CA PRO A 39 -5.88 8.18 0.47
C PRO A 39 -5.03 9.46 0.27
N ILE A 40 -5.64 10.65 0.33
CA ILE A 40 -4.98 11.93 0.00
C ILE A 40 -3.76 12.22 0.89
N PRO A 41 -3.82 12.07 2.24
CA PRO A 41 -2.66 12.30 3.09
C PRO A 41 -1.46 11.42 2.71
N MET A 42 -1.70 10.17 2.33
CA MET A 42 -0.64 9.27 1.88
C MET A 42 -0.03 9.72 0.56
N ILE A 43 -0.85 10.16 -0.40
CA ILE A 43 -0.38 10.64 -1.70
C ILE A 43 0.43 11.93 -1.52
N LEU A 44 -0.17 12.97 -0.94
CA LEU A 44 0.46 14.29 -0.84
C LEU A 44 1.61 14.31 0.18
N GLY A 45 1.48 13.56 1.27
CA GLY A 45 2.47 13.51 2.34
C GLY A 45 3.69 12.64 2.02
N THR A 46 3.66 11.85 0.94
CA THR A 46 4.83 11.10 0.47
C THR A 46 5.45 11.68 -0.80
N THR A 47 4.92 12.79 -1.33
CA THR A 47 5.55 13.53 -2.43
C THR A 47 6.78 14.30 -1.93
N GLU A 48 7.93 14.10 -2.56
CA GLU A 48 9.19 14.77 -2.16
C GLU A 48 9.20 16.27 -2.49
N ASP A 49 8.77 16.65 -3.70
CA ASP A 49 8.77 18.03 -4.16
C ASP A 49 7.43 18.74 -3.82
N PRO A 50 7.43 19.78 -2.97
CA PRO A 50 6.22 20.54 -2.65
C PRO A 50 5.52 21.12 -3.89
N ALA A 51 6.27 21.54 -4.92
CA ALA A 51 5.67 22.10 -6.13
C ALA A 51 4.91 21.04 -6.92
N VAL A 52 5.42 19.81 -6.98
CA VAL A 52 4.72 18.66 -7.56
C VAL A 52 3.50 18.29 -6.71
N SER A 53 3.62 18.34 -5.39
CA SER A 53 2.51 18.10 -4.46
C SER A 53 1.36 19.10 -4.67
N ASP A 54 1.67 20.39 -4.88
CA ASP A 54 0.68 21.42 -5.20
C ASP A 54 -0.02 21.17 -6.55
N VAL A 55 0.71 20.68 -7.56
CA VAL A 55 0.13 20.31 -8.86
C VAL A 55 -0.82 19.13 -8.69
N ILE A 56 -0.40 18.07 -8.01
CA ILE A 56 -1.24 16.89 -7.74
C ILE A 56 -2.48 17.31 -6.95
N ALA A 57 -2.33 18.14 -5.92
CA ALA A 57 -3.45 18.63 -5.13
C ALA A 57 -4.47 19.38 -6.01
N LYS A 58 -4.01 20.22 -6.95
CA LYS A 58 -4.88 20.90 -7.92
C LYS A 58 -5.61 19.91 -8.82
N MET A 59 -4.93 18.89 -9.32
CA MET A 59 -5.56 17.86 -10.16
C MET A 59 -6.62 17.07 -9.40
N ILE A 60 -6.39 16.77 -8.12
CA ILE A 60 -7.33 16.03 -7.27
C ILE A 60 -8.62 16.82 -7.04
N VAL A 61 -8.53 18.14 -6.87
CA VAL A 61 -9.71 18.99 -6.62
C VAL A 61 -10.38 19.48 -7.90
N ASP A 62 -9.77 19.25 -9.07
CA ASP A 62 -10.34 19.64 -10.35
C ASP A 62 -11.50 18.70 -10.73
N ILE A 63 -12.71 19.25 -10.74
CA ILE A 63 -13.96 18.52 -11.02
C ILE A 63 -13.97 17.97 -12.44
N ASP A 64 -13.32 18.66 -13.38
CA ASP A 64 -13.23 18.27 -14.79
C ASP A 64 -12.00 17.37 -15.06
N GLY A 65 -11.12 17.19 -14.07
CA GLY A 65 -9.78 16.60 -14.20
C GLY A 65 -9.74 15.08 -14.38
N GLY A 66 -10.88 14.38 -14.41
CA GLY A 66 -10.95 12.94 -14.68
C GLY A 66 -10.32 12.02 -13.62
N ILE A 67 -9.70 12.57 -12.57
CA ILE A 67 -9.17 11.81 -11.44
C ILE A 67 -10.34 11.24 -10.63
N THR A 68 -10.33 9.93 -10.47
CA THR A 68 -11.36 9.20 -9.72
C THR A 68 -10.85 8.80 -8.34
N ASP A 69 -11.76 8.65 -7.37
CA ASP A 69 -11.44 8.11 -6.05
C ASP A 69 -10.77 6.73 -6.14
N GLU A 70 -11.17 5.91 -7.13
CA GLU A 70 -10.57 4.61 -7.38
C GLU A 70 -9.10 4.70 -7.78
N LEU A 71 -8.74 5.69 -8.60
CA LEU A 71 -7.34 5.95 -8.97
C LEU A 71 -6.52 6.38 -7.77
N LEU A 72 -7.04 7.29 -6.94
CA LEU A 72 -6.37 7.76 -5.72
C LEU A 72 -6.11 6.63 -4.74
N GLU A 73 -7.09 5.75 -4.58
CA GLU A 73 -6.98 4.54 -3.78
C GLU A 73 -5.92 3.58 -4.31
N LEU A 74 -5.81 3.43 -5.63
CA LEU A 74 -4.80 2.57 -6.26
C LEU A 74 -3.39 3.13 -6.08
N ILE A 75 -3.22 4.45 -6.21
CA ILE A 75 -1.95 5.13 -5.95
C ILE A 75 -1.56 4.92 -4.47
N ALA A 76 -2.48 5.17 -3.53
CA ALA A 76 -2.22 4.97 -2.10
C ALA A 76 -1.90 3.51 -1.76
N ASP A 77 -2.58 2.54 -2.38
CA ASP A 77 -2.28 1.11 -2.22
C ASP A 77 -0.85 0.80 -2.69
N GLY A 78 -0.42 1.36 -3.82
CA GLY A 78 0.94 1.22 -4.35
C GLY A 78 2.01 1.85 -3.46
N ILE A 79 1.75 3.06 -2.95
CA ILE A 79 2.64 3.77 -2.01
C ILE A 79 2.78 2.97 -0.72
N ALA A 80 1.67 2.49 -0.14
CA ALA A 80 1.71 1.68 1.07
C ALA A 80 2.46 0.36 0.86
N GLU A 81 2.29 -0.28 -0.29
CA GLU A 81 3.04 -1.51 -0.61
C GLU A 81 4.54 -1.23 -0.75
N ALA A 82 4.94 -0.09 -1.31
CA ALA A 82 6.33 0.35 -1.36
C ALA A 82 6.94 0.51 0.04
N TYR A 83 6.21 1.17 0.94
CA TYR A 83 6.66 1.46 2.30
C TYR A 83 6.69 0.23 3.21
N PHE A 84 5.60 -0.53 3.22
CA PHE A 84 5.39 -1.59 4.20
C PHE A 84 5.72 -2.99 3.67
N ALA A 85 5.97 -3.12 2.35
CA ALA A 85 6.18 -4.39 1.64
C ALA A 85 4.97 -5.35 1.70
N ARG A 86 3.76 -4.83 1.92
CA ARG A 86 2.50 -5.59 2.07
C ARG A 86 1.32 -4.71 1.65
N PRO A 87 0.16 -5.31 1.32
CA PRO A 87 -1.04 -4.56 0.96
C PRO A 87 -1.43 -3.53 2.04
N ARG A 88 -1.84 -2.34 1.61
CA ARG A 88 -2.22 -1.22 2.50
C ARG A 88 -3.18 -1.63 3.60
N TRP A 89 -4.23 -2.36 3.25
CA TRP A 89 -5.24 -2.81 4.21
C TRP A 89 -4.66 -3.75 5.28
N GLN A 90 -3.71 -4.64 4.94
CA GLN A 90 -3.07 -5.53 5.90
C GLN A 90 -2.18 -4.74 6.87
N ALA A 91 -1.40 -3.80 6.33
CA ALA A 91 -0.59 -2.92 7.17
C ALA A 91 -1.48 -2.11 8.12
N ALA A 92 -2.59 -1.57 7.63
CA ALA A 92 -3.54 -0.80 8.43
C ALA A 92 -4.17 -1.63 9.55
N VAL A 93 -4.56 -2.89 9.29
CA VAL A 93 -5.05 -3.81 10.33
C VAL A 93 -3.99 -4.02 11.41
N LEU A 94 -2.74 -4.33 11.02
CA LEU A 94 -1.65 -4.55 11.97
C LEU A 94 -1.40 -3.32 12.83
N TRP A 95 -1.26 -2.14 12.23
CA TRP A 95 -0.96 -0.92 12.97
C TRP A 95 -2.13 -0.47 13.86
N ARG A 96 -3.39 -0.67 13.44
CA ARG A 96 -4.56 -0.42 14.29
C ARG A 96 -4.55 -1.30 15.53
N ARG A 97 -4.33 -2.60 15.35
CA ARG A 97 -4.17 -3.56 16.47
C ARG A 97 -2.97 -3.22 17.34
N ALA A 98 -1.85 -2.80 16.75
CA ALA A 98 -0.66 -2.41 17.49
C ALA A 98 -0.91 -1.18 18.37
N ILE A 99 -1.65 -0.20 17.88
CA ILE A 99 -2.00 1.00 18.66
C ILE A 99 -2.90 0.65 19.84
N GLU A 100 -3.89 -0.23 19.64
CA GLU A 100 -4.73 -0.74 20.74
C GLU A 100 -3.91 -1.47 21.81
N ALA A 101 -2.86 -2.16 21.37
CA ALA A 101 -1.93 -2.94 22.17
C ALA A 101 -0.65 -2.18 22.57
N TRP A 102 -0.59 -0.86 22.34
CA TRP A 102 0.67 -0.11 22.34
C TRP A 102 1.46 -0.21 23.64
N PRO A 103 0.86 -0.05 24.84
CA PRO A 103 1.62 -0.09 26.09
C PRO A 103 2.42 -1.39 26.29
N ASP A 104 1.86 -2.52 25.88
CA ASP A 104 2.54 -3.81 26.02
C ASP A 104 3.63 -3.99 24.95
N ILE A 105 3.36 -3.55 23.72
CA ILE A 105 4.34 -3.58 22.61
C ILE A 105 5.54 -2.70 22.96
N ASP A 106 5.29 -1.48 23.39
CA ASP A 106 6.30 -0.51 23.79
C ASP A 106 7.11 -1.02 24.99
N GLY A 107 6.44 -1.61 25.98
CA GLY A 107 7.09 -2.25 27.13
C GLY A 107 8.01 -3.42 26.74
N GLU A 108 7.56 -4.31 25.86
CA GLU A 108 8.37 -5.45 25.40
C GLU A 108 9.59 -5.00 24.59
N LEU A 109 9.43 -4.00 23.73
CA LEU A 109 10.51 -3.50 22.88
C LEU A 109 11.52 -2.65 23.66
N THR A 110 11.04 -1.78 24.56
CA THR A 110 11.89 -1.01 25.47
C THR A 110 12.69 -1.94 26.37
N GLY A 111 12.09 -3.03 26.86
CA GLY A 111 12.78 -4.06 27.64
C GLY A 111 13.92 -4.77 26.88
N ARG A 112 13.92 -4.68 25.55
CA ARG A 112 14.96 -5.22 24.66
C ARG A 112 15.88 -4.14 24.08
N GLY A 113 15.70 -2.87 24.48
CA GLY A 113 16.46 -1.74 23.97
C GLY A 113 16.20 -1.42 22.50
N VAL A 114 15.01 -1.77 21.99
CA VAL A 114 14.61 -1.51 20.60
C VAL A 114 13.62 -0.35 20.56
N ASP A 115 13.97 0.73 19.87
CA ASP A 115 13.01 1.75 19.47
C ASP A 115 12.42 1.38 18.11
N ILE A 116 11.13 1.03 18.10
CA ILE A 116 10.42 0.68 16.86
C ILE A 116 10.25 1.88 15.92
N MET A 117 10.23 3.11 16.44
CA MET A 117 10.05 4.32 15.65
C MET A 117 11.27 4.68 14.80
N GLU A 118 12.43 4.11 15.13
CA GLU A 118 13.66 4.24 14.34
C GLU A 118 13.79 3.16 13.26
N LEU A 119 12.94 2.14 13.29
CA LEU A 119 12.98 1.07 12.29
C LEU A 119 12.35 1.51 10.96
N PRO A 120 12.88 1.01 9.83
CA PRO A 120 12.21 1.11 8.54
C PRO A 120 10.77 0.56 8.60
N PRO A 121 9.81 1.14 7.86
CA PRO A 121 8.38 0.78 7.96
C PRO A 121 8.06 -0.69 7.69
N ASP A 122 8.75 -1.32 6.74
CA ASP A 122 8.64 -2.75 6.45
C ASP A 122 9.08 -3.60 7.65
N ARG A 123 10.23 -3.27 8.25
CA ARG A 123 10.78 -3.98 9.42
C ARG A 123 9.93 -3.76 10.65
N ALA A 124 9.52 -2.53 10.91
CA ALA A 124 8.64 -2.18 12.02
C ALA A 124 7.33 -2.97 11.93
N THR A 125 6.73 -3.05 10.75
CA THR A 125 5.47 -3.78 10.55
C THR A 125 5.64 -5.29 10.74
N ASN A 126 6.78 -5.86 10.36
CA ASN A 126 7.09 -7.25 10.65
C ASN A 126 7.28 -7.51 12.14
N VAL A 127 7.94 -6.61 12.87
CA VAL A 127 8.05 -6.68 14.34
C VAL A 127 6.66 -6.63 14.98
N VAL A 128 5.82 -5.66 14.60
CA VAL A 128 4.42 -5.57 15.06
C VAL A 128 3.67 -6.87 14.81
N PHE A 129 3.75 -7.42 13.59
CA PHE A 129 3.11 -8.70 13.26
C PHE A 129 3.55 -9.83 14.19
N HIS A 130 4.86 -9.97 14.43
CA HIS A 130 5.37 -11.03 15.31
C HIS A 130 4.92 -10.86 16.76
N LEU A 131 4.91 -9.64 17.28
CA LEU A 131 4.44 -9.36 18.64
C LEU A 131 2.94 -9.65 18.78
N LEU A 132 2.12 -9.20 17.83
CA LEU A 132 0.68 -9.50 17.83
C LEU A 132 0.42 -11.01 17.76
N MET A 133 1.14 -11.74 16.91
CA MET A 133 1.01 -13.19 16.80
C MET A 133 1.46 -13.93 18.07
N ALA A 134 2.50 -13.44 18.74
CA ALA A 134 2.96 -14.01 20.01
C ALA A 134 1.91 -13.83 21.11
N ARG A 135 1.26 -12.66 21.16
CA ARG A 135 0.19 -12.37 22.15
C ARG A 135 -1.03 -13.28 22.01
N VAL A 136 -1.41 -13.61 20.78
CA VAL A 136 -2.56 -14.49 20.52
C VAL A 136 -2.14 -15.96 20.39
N ALA A 137 -0.89 -16.32 20.70
CA ALA A 137 -0.38 -17.66 20.44
C ALA A 137 -1.14 -18.76 21.20
N GLU A 138 -1.55 -18.47 22.44
CA GLU A 138 -2.26 -19.41 23.32
C GLU A 138 -3.78 -19.42 23.09
N ASP A 139 -4.35 -18.30 22.61
CA ASP A 139 -5.77 -18.18 22.29
C ASP A 139 -6.02 -18.51 20.81
N LYS A 140 -6.45 -19.75 20.56
CA LYS A 140 -6.77 -20.24 19.22
C LYS A 140 -7.83 -19.40 18.50
N ASN A 141 -8.81 -18.86 19.22
CA ASN A 141 -9.88 -18.08 18.63
C ASN A 141 -9.37 -16.70 18.23
N ALA A 142 -8.64 -16.02 19.12
CA ALA A 142 -8.02 -14.73 18.82
C ALA A 142 -7.01 -14.84 17.66
N ARG A 143 -6.22 -15.93 17.62
CA ARG A 143 -5.31 -16.20 16.52
C ARG A 143 -6.04 -16.41 15.20
N ALA A 144 -7.09 -17.22 15.19
CA ALA A 144 -7.88 -17.46 13.99
C ALA A 144 -8.54 -16.16 13.49
N ALA A 145 -9.05 -15.32 14.39
CA ALA A 145 -9.62 -14.01 14.05
C ALA A 145 -8.57 -13.09 13.41
N LEU A 146 -7.38 -12.94 14.01
CA LEU A 146 -6.31 -12.13 13.44
C LEU A 146 -5.84 -12.65 12.09
N VAL A 147 -5.65 -13.96 11.94
CA VAL A 147 -5.27 -14.57 10.65
C VAL A 147 -6.36 -14.35 9.61
N SER A 148 -7.63 -14.52 9.97
CA SER A 148 -8.77 -14.27 9.08
C SER A 148 -8.79 -12.80 8.64
N GLU A 149 -8.60 -11.86 9.56
CA GLU A 149 -8.53 -10.42 9.25
C GLU A 149 -7.39 -10.11 8.28
N LEU A 150 -6.23 -10.77 8.41
CA LEU A 150 -5.07 -10.56 7.53
C LEU A 150 -5.17 -11.29 6.18
N GLN A 151 -6.05 -12.28 6.05
CA GLN A 151 -6.25 -13.04 4.81
C GLN A 151 -7.45 -12.54 4.00
N ALA A 152 -8.52 -12.11 4.66
CA ALA A 152 -9.73 -11.65 4.01
C ALA A 152 -9.63 -10.15 3.69
N ALA A 153 -9.27 -9.83 2.45
CA ALA A 153 -9.29 -8.45 1.98
C ALA A 153 -10.70 -7.85 2.14
N PRO A 154 -10.83 -6.56 2.52
CA PRO A 154 -12.13 -5.89 2.60
C PRO A 154 -12.90 -5.96 1.27
N ALA A 155 -14.23 -5.99 1.31
CA ALA A 155 -15.08 -6.10 0.12
C ALA A 155 -14.77 -5.03 -0.94
N ALA A 156 -14.47 -3.80 -0.52
CA ALA A 156 -14.05 -2.72 -1.41
C ALA A 156 -12.77 -3.07 -2.18
N VAL A 157 -11.76 -3.60 -1.49
CA VAL A 157 -10.49 -4.05 -2.11
C VAL A 157 -10.72 -5.24 -3.04
N GLN A 158 -11.55 -6.20 -2.64
CA GLN A 158 -11.91 -7.34 -3.51
C GLN A 158 -12.61 -6.87 -4.79
N THR A 159 -13.53 -5.92 -4.68
CA THR A 159 -14.29 -5.38 -5.82
C THR A 159 -13.36 -4.67 -6.81
N ARG A 160 -12.43 -3.83 -6.31
CA ARG A 160 -11.41 -3.18 -7.14
C ARG A 160 -10.49 -4.20 -7.83
N SER A 161 -9.99 -5.18 -7.09
CA SER A 161 -9.13 -6.24 -7.64
C SER A 161 -9.82 -7.04 -8.75
N MET A 162 -11.10 -7.38 -8.56
CA MET A 162 -11.90 -8.06 -9.58
C MET A 162 -12.15 -7.19 -10.82
N LYS A 163 -12.45 -5.90 -10.64
CA LYS A 163 -12.63 -4.96 -11.74
C LYS A 163 -11.34 -4.85 -12.57
N ARG A 164 -10.20 -4.69 -11.91
CA ARG A 164 -8.88 -4.62 -12.55
C ARG A 164 -8.55 -5.88 -13.35
N ALA A 165 -8.83 -7.07 -12.80
CA ALA A 165 -8.60 -8.33 -13.51
C ALA A 165 -9.42 -8.38 -14.81
N LYS A 166 -10.70 -7.99 -14.75
CA LYS A 166 -11.58 -7.92 -15.93
C LYS A 166 -11.10 -6.89 -16.97
N ASP A 167 -10.62 -5.73 -16.52
CA ASP A 167 -10.13 -4.70 -17.43
C ASP A 167 -8.81 -5.13 -18.10
N ALA A 168 -7.93 -5.83 -17.38
CA ALA A 168 -6.71 -6.41 -17.93
C ALA A 168 -7.01 -7.53 -18.94
N GLU A 169 -7.97 -8.41 -18.65
CA GLU A 169 -8.44 -9.43 -19.59
C GLU A 169 -8.98 -8.81 -20.89
N ARG A 170 -9.75 -7.71 -20.78
CA ARG A 170 -10.24 -6.97 -21.95
C ARG A 170 -9.11 -6.36 -22.76
N GLN A 171 -8.16 -5.68 -22.12
CA GLN A 171 -7.02 -5.11 -22.83
C GLN A 171 -6.19 -6.18 -23.54
N GLN A 172 -5.97 -7.33 -22.90
CA GLN A 172 -5.26 -8.44 -23.54
C GLN A 172 -6.02 -8.96 -24.78
N ALA A 173 -7.35 -9.11 -24.68
CA ALA A 173 -8.18 -9.51 -25.81
C ALA A 173 -8.14 -8.49 -26.97
N ASP A 174 -8.10 -7.19 -26.66
CA ASP A 174 -7.96 -6.13 -27.66
C ASP A 174 -6.60 -6.20 -28.36
N TRP A 175 -5.52 -6.42 -27.61
CA TRP A 175 -4.17 -6.62 -28.17
C TRP A 175 -4.10 -7.88 -29.05
N ASP A 176 -4.70 -8.98 -28.61
CA ASP A 176 -4.76 -10.22 -29.38
C ASP A 176 -5.54 -10.03 -30.69
N ALA A 177 -6.63 -9.25 -30.66
CA ALA A 177 -7.41 -8.91 -31.85
C ALA A 177 -6.61 -8.03 -32.84
N VAL A 178 -5.87 -7.03 -32.33
CA VAL A 178 -4.97 -6.20 -33.15
C VAL A 178 -3.85 -7.04 -33.77
N ALA A 179 -3.25 -7.94 -32.99
CA ALA A 179 -2.20 -8.85 -33.47
C ALA A 179 -2.73 -9.80 -34.56
N ALA A 180 -3.95 -10.33 -34.40
CA ALA A 180 -4.60 -11.17 -35.40
C ALA A 180 -4.90 -10.41 -36.71
N LEU A 181 -5.35 -9.16 -36.63
CA LEU A 181 -5.56 -8.29 -37.80
C LEU A 181 -4.24 -7.99 -38.52
N ALA A 182 -3.17 -7.69 -37.77
CA ALA A 182 -1.85 -7.44 -38.34
C ALA A 182 -1.27 -8.68 -39.03
N ALA A 183 -1.46 -9.88 -38.46
CA ALA A 183 -1.04 -11.14 -39.07
C ALA A 183 -1.81 -11.45 -40.37
N ALA A 184 -3.12 -11.18 -40.41
CA ALA A 184 -3.94 -11.36 -41.61
C ALA A 184 -3.53 -10.41 -42.75
N ALA A 185 -3.10 -9.18 -42.42
CA ALA A 185 -2.65 -8.20 -43.41
C ALA A 185 -1.25 -8.47 -44.00
N GLN A 186 -0.43 -9.30 -43.35
CA GLN A 186 0.90 -9.70 -43.84
C GLN A 186 0.89 -10.98 -44.71
N GLY A 187 -0.23 -11.71 -44.71
CA GLY A 187 -0.43 -12.95 -45.48
C GLY A 187 -1.06 -12.77 -46.86
N THR A 188 -1.29 -11.52 -47.29
CA THR A 188 -1.79 -11.12 -48.62
C THR A 188 -0.73 -10.33 -49.36
#